data_AF-A0A8J8A282-F1
#
_entry.id   AF-A0A8J8A282-F1
#
_cell.length_a   1.000
_cell.length_b   1.000
_cell.length_c   1.000
_cell.angle_alpha   90.00
_cell.angle_beta   90.00
_cell.angle_gamma   90.00
#
_symmetry.space_group_name_H-M   'P 1'
#
loop_
_entity.id
_entity.type
_entity.pdbx_description
1 polymer ?
#
loop_
_entity_poly.entity_id
_entity_poly.type
_entity_poly.pdbx_seq_one_letter_code
_entity_poly.pdbx_strand_id
1 'polypeptide(L)'
;MVGILVQEVMTDKFQKIDINAPLSEAIGIFEKEDPDLILVFDGNVYKGVLTQDLIIHSHLKWDPTKAKVKDVYKTAPVIKPNEDLSKAAKLMIEIDLRSLPVGESKAEIIGVISDLMLLDRIAKEEFGKRKVEEFMTKDVITLRPDDTVAKALATMRDHAISRIPLVNEEGRLEGLVTLHDLIVRFIKPRFKAQTGELVGEKIPPFSIQLREVMIRGVITILPDATVQEAVATMIDNNIDGLIIVDENERVKGILTIKDLLLPISRMVEKEARFYLQLGGDAALLSDFTRERIIEDIKRFVDGYEDLLGNEGIIYLHIRRFSEKFRGVYLYQARMRVVTDKGIFIATGETWGAIQAVHDALRTIERQLLQKAELEKDTHYYKRFLEKMGLD
;
A
#
# COMPACT_ATOMS: atom_id res chain seq x y z
N MET A 1 -17.99 -2.63 -8.24
CA MET A 1 -17.10 -3.41 -9.11
C MET A 1 -16.33 -4.42 -8.26
N VAL A 2 -16.82 -5.66 -8.15
CA VAL A 2 -16.09 -6.83 -7.60
C VAL A 2 -16.50 -7.99 -8.49
N GLY A 3 -15.57 -8.89 -8.80
CA GLY A 3 -15.83 -10.07 -9.61
C GLY A 3 -14.96 -10.21 -10.85
N ILE A 4 -13.85 -9.47 -10.98
CA ILE A 4 -12.85 -9.78 -12.02
C ILE A 4 -11.85 -10.74 -11.39
N LEU A 5 -11.73 -11.93 -11.97
CA LEU A 5 -10.85 -12.97 -11.48
C LEU A 5 -9.44 -12.78 -12.02
N VAL A 6 -8.44 -13.21 -11.26
CA VAL A 6 -7.03 -13.18 -11.65
C VAL A 6 -6.80 -13.86 -13.00
N GLN A 7 -7.46 -14.99 -13.25
CA GLN A 7 -7.35 -15.73 -14.52
C GLN A 7 -7.81 -14.95 -15.75
N GLU A 8 -8.64 -13.92 -15.59
CA GLU A 8 -9.11 -13.08 -16.70
C GLU A 8 -8.06 -12.06 -17.15
N VAL A 9 -6.99 -11.87 -16.36
CA VAL A 9 -5.98 -10.83 -16.55
C VAL A 9 -4.56 -11.37 -16.62
N MET A 10 -4.29 -12.48 -15.95
CA MET A 10 -2.96 -13.09 -15.93
C MET A 10 -2.45 -13.43 -17.34
N THR A 11 -1.12 -13.56 -17.45
CA THR A 11 -0.45 -14.12 -18.63
C THR A 11 0.18 -15.47 -18.30
N ASP A 12 0.17 -16.40 -19.25
CA ASP A 12 0.89 -17.67 -19.18
C ASP A 12 2.39 -17.52 -19.54
N LYS A 13 2.78 -16.36 -20.06
CA LYS A 13 4.17 -16.03 -20.40
C LYS A 13 4.90 -15.53 -19.17
N PHE A 14 5.80 -16.35 -18.64
CA PHE A 14 6.69 -15.96 -17.55
C PHE A 14 8.04 -16.64 -17.68
N GLN A 15 9.05 -15.98 -17.13
CA GLN A 15 10.39 -16.53 -17.03
C GLN A 15 10.54 -17.37 -15.78
N LYS A 16 11.32 -18.44 -15.90
CA LYS A 16 11.61 -19.37 -14.80
C LYS A 16 13.10 -19.65 -14.70
N ILE A 17 13.57 -19.89 -13.49
CA ILE A 17 14.96 -20.24 -13.22
C ILE A 17 15.07 -21.24 -12.08
N ASP A 18 16.06 -22.14 -12.14
CA ASP A 18 16.36 -23.05 -11.04
C ASP A 18 17.03 -22.31 -9.87
N ILE A 19 16.66 -22.66 -8.65
CA ILE A 19 17.18 -22.06 -7.41
C ILE A 19 18.69 -22.22 -7.26
N ASN A 20 19.28 -23.27 -7.85
CA ASN A 20 20.71 -23.54 -7.82
C ASN A 20 21.47 -22.93 -9.00
N ALA A 21 20.78 -22.30 -9.94
CA ALA A 21 21.37 -21.65 -11.10
C ALA A 21 22.29 -20.49 -10.69
N PRO A 22 23.34 -20.20 -11.47
CA PRO A 22 24.17 -19.01 -11.29
C PRO A 22 23.34 -17.72 -11.44
N LEU A 23 23.65 -16.71 -10.63
CA LEU A 23 22.97 -15.42 -10.73
C LEU A 23 23.19 -14.72 -12.09
N SER A 24 24.32 -15.00 -12.75
CA SER A 24 24.61 -14.49 -14.11
C SER A 24 23.59 -14.95 -15.16
N GLU A 25 22.97 -16.11 -14.97
CA GLU A 25 21.91 -16.59 -15.85
C GLU A 25 20.64 -15.74 -15.70
N ALA A 26 20.24 -15.42 -14.46
CA ALA A 26 19.14 -14.51 -14.20
C ALA A 26 19.37 -13.12 -14.79
N ILE A 27 20.59 -12.58 -14.66
CA ILE A 27 20.98 -11.30 -15.26
C ILE A 27 20.80 -11.35 -16.78
N GLY A 28 21.24 -12.42 -17.43
CA GLY A 28 21.07 -12.60 -18.87
C GLY A 28 19.61 -12.69 -19.32
N ILE A 29 18.71 -13.23 -18.49
CA ILE A 29 17.26 -13.21 -18.75
C ILE A 29 16.75 -11.77 -18.67
N PHE A 30 17.10 -11.01 -17.63
CA PHE A 30 16.71 -9.60 -17.51
C PHE A 30 17.21 -8.74 -18.67
N GLU A 31 18.44 -8.94 -19.13
CA GLU A 31 19.01 -8.16 -20.24
C GLU A 31 18.38 -8.46 -21.61
N LYS A 32 17.90 -9.69 -21.83
CA LYS A 32 17.38 -10.13 -23.13
C LYS A 32 15.87 -9.95 -23.25
N GLU A 33 15.15 -10.20 -22.16
CA GLU A 33 13.70 -10.35 -22.19
C GLU A 33 12.98 -9.27 -21.36
N ASP A 34 13.74 -8.50 -20.55
CA ASP A 34 13.25 -7.42 -19.69
C ASP A 34 11.95 -7.76 -18.91
N PRO A 35 11.85 -8.93 -18.25
CA PRO A 35 10.67 -9.26 -17.47
C PRO A 35 10.65 -8.45 -16.16
N ASP A 36 9.45 -8.13 -15.66
CA ASP A 36 9.28 -7.56 -14.32
C ASP A 36 9.79 -8.49 -13.20
N LEU A 37 9.85 -9.79 -13.49
CA LEU A 37 9.83 -10.88 -12.52
C LEU A 37 10.33 -12.18 -13.16
N ILE A 38 11.20 -12.90 -12.46
CA ILE A 38 11.55 -14.30 -12.78
C ILE A 38 11.07 -15.20 -11.64
N LEU A 39 10.37 -16.29 -11.98
CA LEU A 39 9.91 -17.29 -11.03
C LEU A 39 11.03 -18.29 -10.70
N VAL A 40 11.27 -18.51 -9.42
CA VAL A 40 12.34 -19.39 -8.92
C VAL A 40 11.75 -20.74 -8.53
N PHE A 41 12.31 -21.81 -9.08
CA PHE A 41 11.89 -23.19 -8.86
C PHE A 41 13.00 -24.05 -8.29
N ASP A 42 12.63 -25.09 -7.55
CA ASP A 42 13.49 -26.19 -7.14
C ASP A 42 12.86 -27.47 -7.71
N GLY A 43 13.41 -27.93 -8.83
CA GLY A 43 12.70 -28.88 -9.70
C GLY A 43 11.37 -28.29 -10.19
N ASN A 44 10.25 -28.92 -9.82
CA ASN A 44 8.90 -28.46 -10.21
C ASN A 44 8.20 -27.64 -9.12
N VAL A 45 8.85 -27.37 -7.99
CA VAL A 45 8.23 -26.67 -6.88
C VAL A 45 8.68 -25.21 -6.88
N TYR A 46 7.74 -24.31 -7.08
CA TYR A 46 7.94 -22.87 -6.94
C TYR A 46 8.40 -22.53 -5.51
N LYS A 47 9.45 -21.72 -5.41
CA LYS A 47 10.07 -21.29 -4.15
C LYS A 47 9.92 -19.80 -3.88
N GLY A 48 9.92 -18.98 -4.94
CA GLY A 48 9.84 -17.54 -4.78
C GLY A 48 10.10 -16.80 -6.10
N VAL A 49 10.38 -15.52 -5.99
CA VAL A 49 10.59 -14.62 -7.11
C VAL A 49 11.96 -13.97 -7.05
N LEU A 50 12.46 -13.59 -8.22
CA LEU A 50 13.65 -12.78 -8.38
C LEU A 50 13.28 -11.56 -9.22
N THR A 51 13.69 -10.38 -8.77
CA THR A 51 13.50 -9.10 -9.48
C THR A 51 14.86 -8.44 -9.69
N GLN A 52 14.96 -7.56 -10.68
CA GLN A 52 16.19 -6.83 -10.95
C GLN A 52 16.65 -6.02 -9.73
N ASP A 53 15.72 -5.42 -8.97
CA ASP A 53 16.03 -4.69 -7.75
C ASP A 53 16.66 -5.58 -6.67
N LEU A 54 16.19 -6.82 -6.48
CA LEU A 54 16.81 -7.75 -5.54
C LEU A 54 18.26 -8.05 -5.94
N ILE A 55 18.53 -8.19 -7.25
CA ILE A 55 19.88 -8.38 -7.78
C ILE A 55 20.74 -7.13 -7.51
N ILE A 56 20.27 -5.94 -7.86
CA ILE A 56 21.01 -4.68 -7.70
C ILE A 56 21.36 -4.40 -6.22
N HIS A 57 20.47 -4.72 -5.29
CA HIS A 57 20.70 -4.57 -3.85
C HIS A 57 21.57 -5.68 -3.27
N SER A 58 21.51 -6.90 -3.82
CA SER A 58 22.32 -8.03 -3.37
C SER A 58 23.79 -7.91 -3.80
N HIS A 59 24.07 -7.36 -4.99
CA HIS A 59 25.45 -7.10 -5.46
C HIS A 59 26.31 -6.26 -4.51
N LEU A 60 25.72 -5.68 -3.46
CA LEU A 60 26.41 -4.99 -2.36
C LEU A 60 27.15 -5.94 -1.40
N LYS A 61 26.97 -7.27 -1.49
CA LYS A 61 27.57 -8.25 -0.56
C LYS A 61 28.31 -9.42 -1.22
N TRP A 62 28.17 -9.66 -2.54
CA TRP A 62 28.69 -10.89 -3.18
C TRP A 62 29.26 -10.64 -4.58
N ASP A 63 30.25 -11.45 -4.97
CA ASP A 63 30.73 -11.56 -6.35
C ASP A 63 29.64 -12.22 -7.21
N PRO A 64 29.06 -11.53 -8.22
CA PRO A 64 27.96 -12.04 -9.03
C PRO A 64 28.31 -13.32 -9.78
N THR A 65 29.60 -13.57 -10.04
CA THR A 65 30.08 -14.77 -10.72
C THR A 65 30.04 -16.03 -9.84
N LYS A 66 29.89 -15.86 -8.52
CA LYS A 66 29.86 -16.93 -7.52
C LYS A 66 28.51 -17.08 -6.81
N ALA A 67 27.64 -16.08 -6.90
CA ALA A 67 26.32 -16.09 -6.30
C ALA A 67 25.36 -17.00 -7.07
N LYS A 68 24.43 -17.63 -6.33
CA LYS A 68 23.33 -18.41 -6.90
C LYS A 68 22.01 -17.72 -6.65
N VAL A 69 20.99 -18.10 -7.42
CA VAL A 69 19.63 -17.58 -7.27
C VAL A 69 19.10 -17.75 -5.84
N LYS A 70 19.38 -18.89 -5.20
CA LYS A 70 19.01 -19.19 -3.80
C LYS A 70 19.49 -18.14 -2.78
N ASP A 71 20.53 -17.39 -3.10
CA ASP A 71 21.14 -16.41 -2.19
C ASP A 71 20.41 -15.05 -2.26
N VAL A 72 19.57 -14.82 -3.28
CA VAL A 72 19.00 -13.50 -3.62
C VAL A 72 17.47 -13.49 -3.72
N TYR A 73 16.84 -14.62 -4.04
CA TYR A 73 15.39 -14.67 -4.26
C TYR A 73 14.57 -14.32 -3.00
N LYS A 74 13.33 -13.87 -3.22
CA LYS A 74 12.36 -13.54 -2.16
C LYS A 74 11.16 -14.48 -2.26
N THR A 75 10.68 -15.01 -1.13
CA THR A 75 9.44 -15.78 -1.10
C THR A 75 8.24 -14.86 -1.38
N ALA A 76 7.44 -15.19 -2.40
CA ALA A 76 6.15 -14.54 -2.66
C ALA A 76 5.03 -15.60 -2.69
N PRO A 77 3.82 -15.28 -2.19
CA PRO A 77 2.69 -16.20 -2.23
C PRO A 77 2.22 -16.45 -3.68
N VAL A 78 1.65 -17.62 -3.90
CA VAL A 78 0.95 -17.96 -5.15
C VAL A 78 -0.49 -17.52 -4.99
N ILE A 79 -0.97 -16.68 -5.91
CA ILE A 79 -2.38 -16.30 -5.97
C ILE A 79 -3.15 -17.31 -6.84
N LYS A 80 -4.37 -17.66 -6.44
CA LYS A 80 -5.17 -18.61 -7.21
C LYS A 80 -5.84 -17.93 -8.40
N PRO A 81 -6.05 -18.65 -9.52
CA PRO A 81 -6.72 -18.10 -10.70
C PRO A 81 -8.15 -17.59 -10.43
N ASN A 82 -8.84 -18.19 -9.46
CA ASN A 82 -10.21 -17.85 -9.08
C ASN A 82 -10.31 -16.81 -7.96
N GLU A 83 -9.20 -16.23 -7.51
CA GLU A 83 -9.22 -15.11 -6.57
C GLU A 83 -9.51 -13.79 -7.32
N ASP A 84 -10.06 -12.81 -6.60
CA ASP A 84 -10.38 -11.49 -7.16
C ASP A 84 -9.12 -10.61 -7.27
N LEU A 85 -9.07 -9.74 -8.29
CA LEU A 85 -7.96 -8.81 -8.48
C LEU A 85 -7.65 -7.94 -7.26
N SER A 86 -8.64 -7.60 -6.45
CA SER A 86 -8.43 -6.85 -5.20
C SER A 86 -7.51 -7.58 -4.22
N LYS A 87 -7.54 -8.92 -4.20
CA LYS A 87 -6.62 -9.74 -3.41
C LYS A 87 -5.20 -9.65 -3.97
N ALA A 88 -5.04 -9.64 -5.29
CA ALA A 88 -3.76 -9.44 -5.96
C ALA A 88 -3.15 -8.07 -5.61
N ALA A 89 -3.95 -7.00 -5.72
CA ALA A 89 -3.53 -5.64 -5.37
C ALA A 89 -3.09 -5.54 -3.90
N LYS A 90 -3.82 -6.18 -2.97
CA LYS A 90 -3.45 -6.25 -1.56
C LYS A 90 -2.10 -6.94 -1.35
N LEU A 91 -1.91 -8.10 -1.95
CA LEU A 91 -0.65 -8.85 -1.85
C LEU A 91 0.52 -8.06 -2.43
N MET A 92 0.36 -7.44 -3.61
CA MET A 92 1.38 -6.60 -4.25
C MET A 92 1.84 -5.45 -3.33
N ILE A 93 0.90 -4.77 -2.66
CA ILE A 93 1.20 -3.70 -1.70
C ILE A 93 1.90 -4.24 -0.45
N GLU A 94 1.40 -5.32 0.14
CA GLU A 94 1.91 -5.87 1.40
C GLU A 94 3.35 -6.40 1.26
N ILE A 95 3.65 -7.03 0.13
CA ILE A 95 4.96 -7.64 -0.11
C ILE A 95 5.90 -6.76 -0.94
N ASP A 96 5.44 -5.58 -1.38
CA ASP A 96 6.18 -4.64 -2.22
C ASP A 96 6.73 -5.33 -3.48
N LEU A 97 5.83 -5.98 -4.23
CA LEU A 97 6.14 -6.62 -5.51
C LEU A 97 5.12 -6.18 -6.56
N ARG A 98 5.63 -5.86 -7.76
CA ARG A 98 4.82 -5.45 -8.90
C ARG A 98 4.07 -6.61 -9.56
N SER A 99 4.57 -7.83 -9.41
CA SER A 99 4.04 -9.02 -10.07
C SER A 99 3.99 -10.22 -9.13
N LEU A 100 2.96 -11.06 -9.30
CA LEU A 100 2.69 -12.24 -8.49
C LEU A 100 2.58 -13.50 -9.37
N PRO A 101 3.05 -14.66 -8.88
CA PRO A 101 2.80 -15.94 -9.55
C PRO A 101 1.36 -16.41 -9.33
N VAL A 102 0.76 -16.92 -10.40
CA VAL A 102 -0.61 -17.45 -10.41
C VAL A 102 -0.58 -18.97 -10.55
N GLY A 103 -1.34 -19.67 -9.72
CA GLY A 103 -1.39 -21.13 -9.74
C GLY A 103 -2.30 -21.73 -8.67
N GLU A 104 -2.65 -23.00 -8.83
CA GLU A 104 -3.43 -23.75 -7.83
C GLU A 104 -2.58 -24.13 -6.62
N SER A 105 -1.28 -24.34 -6.84
CA SER A 105 -0.33 -24.70 -5.81
C SER A 105 1.10 -24.31 -6.20
N LYS A 106 2.05 -24.47 -5.29
CA LYS A 106 3.49 -24.29 -5.62
C LYS A 106 4.01 -25.27 -6.67
N ALA A 107 3.33 -26.40 -6.91
CA ALA A 107 3.70 -27.36 -7.94
C ALA A 107 3.04 -27.06 -9.29
N GLU A 108 2.02 -26.20 -9.30
CA GLU A 108 1.17 -25.93 -10.46
C GLU A 108 1.02 -24.42 -10.63
N ILE A 109 2.09 -23.81 -11.10
CA ILE A 109 2.10 -22.40 -11.54
C ILE A 109 1.68 -22.36 -13.00
N ILE A 110 0.64 -21.59 -13.29
CA ILE A 110 0.03 -21.49 -14.63
C ILE A 110 0.30 -20.13 -15.29
N GLY A 111 0.75 -19.13 -14.51
CA GLY A 111 0.98 -17.79 -15.05
C GLY A 111 1.54 -16.80 -14.04
N VAL A 112 1.51 -15.53 -14.44
CA VAL A 112 1.84 -14.37 -13.60
C VAL A 112 0.83 -13.24 -13.84
N ILE A 113 0.65 -12.38 -12.83
CA ILE A 113 -0.14 -11.16 -12.95
C ILE A 113 0.68 -9.98 -12.44
N SER A 114 0.71 -8.88 -13.21
CA SER A 114 1.37 -7.62 -12.82
C SER A 114 0.37 -6.54 -12.41
N ASP A 115 0.88 -5.55 -11.67
CA ASP A 115 0.15 -4.35 -11.26
C ASP A 115 -0.44 -3.59 -12.46
N LEU A 116 0.32 -3.43 -13.54
CA LEU A 116 -0.13 -2.77 -14.76
C LEU A 116 -1.21 -3.55 -15.50
N MET A 117 -1.12 -4.88 -15.58
CA MET A 117 -2.17 -5.70 -16.18
C MET A 117 -3.48 -5.58 -15.40
N LEU A 118 -3.37 -5.64 -14.07
CA LEU A 118 -4.50 -5.45 -13.16
C LEU A 118 -5.11 -4.04 -13.33
N LEU A 119 -4.28 -2.99 -13.35
CA LEU A 119 -4.73 -1.62 -13.49
C LEU A 119 -5.34 -1.37 -14.87
N ASP A 120 -4.74 -1.86 -15.96
CA ASP A 120 -5.29 -1.72 -17.33
C ASP A 120 -6.70 -2.34 -17.41
N ARG A 121 -6.88 -3.52 -16.82
CA ARG A 121 -8.20 -4.16 -16.79
C ARG A 121 -9.21 -3.35 -15.98
N ILE A 122 -8.84 -2.88 -14.78
CA ILE A 122 -9.74 -2.15 -13.88
C ILE A 122 -10.03 -0.73 -14.42
N ALA A 123 -9.07 -0.11 -15.09
CA ALA A 123 -9.22 1.20 -15.70
C ALA A 123 -10.19 1.21 -16.90
N LYS A 124 -10.56 0.04 -17.44
CA LYS A 124 -11.62 -0.07 -18.48
C LYS A 124 -13.04 -0.07 -17.90
N GLU A 125 -13.16 -0.09 -16.58
CA GLU A 125 -14.44 -0.06 -15.86
C GLU A 125 -14.75 1.34 -15.30
N GLU A 126 -15.83 1.50 -14.52
CA GLU A 126 -16.18 2.78 -13.85
C GLU A 126 -15.04 3.42 -13.02
N PHE A 127 -14.09 2.63 -12.52
CA PHE A 127 -12.94 3.13 -11.77
C PHE A 127 -12.06 4.03 -12.64
N GLY A 128 -11.90 3.66 -13.92
CA GLY A 128 -11.11 4.42 -14.88
C GLY A 128 -11.67 5.79 -15.20
N LYS A 129 -12.99 5.99 -15.09
CA LYS A 129 -13.67 7.27 -15.37
C LYS A 129 -13.47 8.33 -14.29
N ARG A 130 -13.02 7.91 -13.10
CA ARG A 130 -12.73 8.83 -11.99
C ARG A 130 -11.53 9.70 -12.31
N LYS A 131 -11.45 10.87 -11.69
CA LYS A 131 -10.38 11.83 -11.97
C LYS A 131 -9.12 11.50 -11.20
N VAL A 132 -7.97 11.81 -11.79
CA VAL A 132 -6.64 11.67 -11.17
C VAL A 132 -6.55 12.43 -9.85
N GLU A 133 -7.14 13.63 -9.76
CA GLU A 133 -7.12 14.46 -8.55
C GLU A 133 -7.76 13.81 -7.30
N GLU A 134 -8.58 12.77 -7.49
CA GLU A 134 -9.19 12.00 -6.41
C GLU A 134 -8.22 11.03 -5.74
N PHE A 135 -7.14 10.65 -6.45
CA PHE A 135 -6.17 9.63 -6.01
C PHE A 135 -4.77 10.18 -5.79
N MET A 136 -4.44 11.33 -6.38
CA MET A 136 -3.11 11.90 -6.26
C MET A 136 -2.76 12.30 -4.82
N THR A 137 -1.49 12.16 -4.46
CA THR A 137 -0.93 12.78 -3.27
C THR A 137 -0.76 14.28 -3.52
N LYS A 138 -1.47 15.12 -2.76
CA LYS A 138 -1.52 16.59 -2.94
C LYS A 138 -0.37 17.33 -2.27
N ASP A 139 0.11 16.84 -1.13
CA ASP A 139 1.21 17.45 -0.38
C ASP A 139 2.55 17.02 -0.98
N VAL A 140 2.88 17.63 -2.12
CA VAL A 140 4.08 17.29 -2.87
C VAL A 140 5.30 17.98 -2.28
N ILE A 141 6.25 17.17 -1.81
CA ILE A 141 7.57 17.66 -1.44
C ILE A 141 8.37 17.92 -2.72
N THR A 142 8.83 19.15 -2.88
CA THR A 142 9.61 19.59 -4.04
C THR A 142 10.96 20.12 -3.62
N LEU A 143 11.92 20.09 -4.54
CA LEU A 143 13.24 20.71 -4.39
C LEU A 143 13.54 21.61 -5.58
N ARG A 144 14.61 22.40 -5.49
CA ARG A 144 15.07 23.22 -6.62
C ARG A 144 16.15 22.49 -7.42
N PRO A 145 16.30 22.74 -8.73
CA PRO A 145 17.39 22.17 -9.52
C PRO A 145 18.80 22.51 -9.00
N ASP A 146 18.94 23.62 -8.27
CA ASP A 146 20.22 24.06 -7.68
C ASP A 146 20.50 23.43 -6.31
N ASP A 147 19.53 22.72 -5.72
CA ASP A 147 19.76 21.92 -4.53
C ASP A 147 20.73 20.77 -4.82
N THR A 148 21.28 20.15 -3.79
CA THR A 148 22.29 19.10 -3.92
C THR A 148 21.69 17.69 -3.85
N VAL A 149 22.40 16.72 -4.41
CA VAL A 149 22.09 15.29 -4.26
C VAL A 149 22.01 14.88 -2.78
N ALA A 150 22.90 15.41 -1.92
CA ALA A 150 22.85 15.17 -0.48
C ALA A 150 21.50 15.59 0.13
N LYS A 151 21.03 16.78 -0.23
CA LYS A 151 19.75 17.30 0.23
C LYS A 151 18.60 16.43 -0.27
N ALA A 152 18.59 16.04 -1.55
CA ALA A 152 17.56 15.15 -2.08
C ALA A 152 17.52 13.80 -1.35
N LEU A 153 18.66 13.16 -1.09
CA LEU A 153 18.70 11.89 -0.36
C LEU A 153 18.22 12.06 1.09
N ALA A 154 18.59 13.16 1.76
CA ALA A 154 18.11 13.47 3.10
C ALA A 154 16.59 13.67 3.09
N THR A 155 16.05 14.48 2.17
CA THR A 155 14.62 14.70 2.01
C THR A 155 13.87 13.40 1.71
N MET A 156 14.38 12.56 0.80
CA MET A 156 13.79 11.24 0.50
C MET A 156 13.73 10.34 1.75
N ARG A 157 14.81 10.30 2.53
CA ARG A 157 14.87 9.53 3.78
C ARG A 157 13.91 10.06 4.85
N ASP A 158 13.95 11.36 5.09
CA ASP A 158 13.22 12.00 6.20
C ASP A 158 11.70 11.98 5.96
N HIS A 159 11.28 11.96 4.70
CA HIS A 159 9.87 11.88 4.31
C HIS A 159 9.44 10.50 3.78
N ALA A 160 10.33 9.51 3.77
CA ALA A 160 10.09 8.17 3.24
C ALA A 160 9.49 8.15 1.81
N ILE A 161 10.00 9.03 0.94
CA ILE A 161 9.59 9.15 -0.47
C ILE A 161 10.71 8.72 -1.41
N SER A 162 10.35 8.19 -2.57
CA SER A 162 11.30 7.71 -3.58
C SER A 162 11.46 8.64 -4.79
N ARG A 163 10.66 9.70 -4.87
CA ARG A 163 10.63 10.63 -6.01
C ARG A 163 10.38 12.05 -5.54
N ILE A 164 11.09 13.02 -6.12
CA ILE A 164 10.97 14.45 -5.80
C ILE A 164 10.90 15.24 -7.11
N PRO A 165 9.79 15.93 -7.38
CA PRO A 165 9.70 16.90 -8.46
C PRO A 165 10.58 18.11 -8.16
N LEU A 166 11.29 18.58 -9.17
CA LEU A 166 12.11 19.77 -9.10
C LEU A 166 11.34 20.94 -9.70
N VAL A 167 11.22 22.03 -8.94
CA VAL A 167 10.44 23.19 -9.33
C VAL A 167 11.26 24.48 -9.29
N ASN A 168 10.85 25.44 -10.11
CA ASN A 168 11.39 26.79 -10.10
C ASN A 168 10.76 27.66 -9.00
N GLU A 169 11.08 28.97 -8.98
CA GLU A 169 10.56 29.88 -7.96
C GLU A 169 9.04 30.11 -8.05
N GLU A 170 8.46 29.98 -9.24
CA GLU A 170 7.03 30.09 -9.49
C GLU A 170 6.26 28.76 -9.28
N GLY A 171 6.96 27.70 -8.86
CA GLY A 171 6.41 26.36 -8.61
C GLY A 171 6.18 25.52 -9.86
N ARG A 172 6.75 25.90 -11.00
CA ARG A 172 6.67 25.15 -12.26
C ARG A 172 7.64 23.99 -12.27
N LEU A 173 7.22 22.86 -12.83
CA LEU A 173 8.02 21.65 -12.94
C LEU A 173 9.20 21.84 -13.93
N GLU A 174 10.42 21.61 -13.47
CA GLU A 174 11.63 21.63 -14.32
C GLU A 174 12.28 20.25 -14.48
N GLY A 175 12.02 19.32 -13.55
CA GLY A 175 12.62 17.99 -13.60
C GLY A 175 12.11 17.05 -12.53
N LEU A 176 12.60 15.81 -12.54
CA LEU A 176 12.28 14.78 -11.55
C LEU A 176 13.58 14.09 -11.12
N VAL A 177 13.71 13.80 -9.82
CA VAL A 177 14.74 12.89 -9.32
C VAL A 177 14.11 11.72 -8.59
N THR A 178 14.58 10.52 -8.90
CA THR A 178 14.16 9.28 -8.23
C THR A 178 15.32 8.71 -7.41
N LEU A 179 14.98 8.03 -6.30
CA LEU A 179 15.97 7.36 -5.46
C LEU A 179 16.76 6.32 -6.26
N HIS A 180 16.06 5.58 -7.13
CA HIS A 180 16.68 4.56 -8.00
C HIS A 180 17.74 5.20 -8.91
N ASP A 181 17.41 6.27 -9.64
CA ASP A 181 18.37 6.91 -10.54
C ASP A 181 19.56 7.50 -9.78
N LEU A 182 19.31 8.19 -8.65
CA LEU A 182 20.38 8.75 -7.82
C LEU A 182 21.37 7.68 -7.36
N ILE A 183 20.87 6.53 -6.86
CA ILE A 183 21.73 5.44 -6.37
C ILE A 183 22.40 4.70 -7.53
N VAL A 184 21.63 4.25 -8.51
CA VAL A 184 22.08 3.30 -9.54
C VAL A 184 22.83 3.99 -10.67
N ARG A 185 22.34 5.12 -11.17
CA ARG A 185 22.94 5.83 -12.32
C ARG A 185 24.02 6.84 -11.93
N PHE A 186 23.93 7.45 -10.75
CA PHE A 186 24.86 8.54 -10.39
C PHE A 186 25.90 8.12 -9.35
N ILE A 187 25.47 7.57 -8.21
CA ILE A 187 26.38 7.25 -7.10
C ILE A 187 27.24 6.03 -7.44
N LYS A 188 26.64 4.90 -7.85
CA LYS A 188 27.36 3.65 -8.11
C LYS A 188 28.48 3.78 -9.16
N PRO A 189 28.28 4.41 -10.34
CA PRO A 189 29.34 4.51 -11.35
C PRO A 189 30.50 5.39 -10.90
N ARG A 190 30.24 6.49 -10.18
CA ARG A 190 31.30 7.39 -9.68
C ARG A 190 32.14 6.77 -8.57
N PHE A 191 31.61 5.83 -7.78
CA PHE A 191 32.42 5.06 -6.85
C PHE A 191 33.30 4.01 -7.54
N LYS A 192 32.86 3.41 -8.66
CA LYS A 192 33.70 2.49 -9.45
C LYS A 192 34.85 3.21 -10.17
N ALA A 193 34.63 4.43 -10.65
CA ALA A 193 35.68 5.25 -11.26
C ALA A 193 36.79 5.68 -10.28
N GLN A 194 36.57 5.55 -8.96
CA GLN A 194 37.56 5.93 -7.94
C GLN A 194 38.69 4.90 -7.76
N THR A 195 38.58 3.70 -8.33
CA THR A 195 39.63 2.66 -8.25
C THR A 195 40.67 2.88 -9.35
N GLY A 196 41.53 3.89 -9.23
CA GLY A 196 42.70 4.06 -10.12
C GLY A 196 43.17 5.47 -10.47
N GLU A 197 42.50 6.53 -10.02
CA GLU A 197 42.84 7.92 -10.39
C GLU A 197 43.52 8.71 -9.26
N LEU A 198 44.47 9.58 -9.63
CA LEU A 198 45.24 10.46 -8.74
C LEU A 198 44.34 11.36 -7.85
N VAL A 199 44.77 11.47 -6.58
CA VAL A 199 44.19 12.30 -5.53
C VAL A 199 44.45 13.77 -5.87
N GLY A 200 43.41 14.59 -6.02
CA GLY A 200 43.61 16.02 -6.33
C GLY A 200 42.37 16.89 -6.23
N GLU A 201 41.36 16.69 -7.07
CA GLU A 201 40.17 17.56 -7.09
C GLU A 201 38.93 16.71 -7.38
N LYS A 202 38.17 16.36 -6.35
CA LYS A 202 36.93 15.59 -6.54
C LYS A 202 35.81 16.21 -5.72
N ILE A 203 34.82 16.78 -6.41
CA ILE A 203 33.53 17.15 -5.83
C ILE A 203 32.86 15.84 -5.37
N PRO A 204 32.57 15.64 -4.06
CA PRO A 204 31.84 14.48 -3.60
C PRO A 204 30.55 14.31 -4.41
N PRO A 205 30.13 13.09 -4.80
CA PRO A 205 28.92 12.91 -5.59
C PRO A 205 27.67 13.50 -4.92
N PHE A 206 27.74 13.70 -3.61
CA PHE A 206 26.69 14.29 -2.78
C PHE A 206 26.55 15.81 -2.94
N SER A 207 27.60 16.54 -3.35
CA SER A 207 27.55 18.01 -3.55
C SER A 207 27.18 18.41 -4.98
N ILE A 208 26.96 17.45 -5.88
CA ILE A 208 26.44 17.71 -7.24
C ILE A 208 25.06 18.34 -7.14
N GLN A 209 24.76 19.30 -8.01
CA GLN A 209 23.44 19.91 -8.10
C GLN A 209 22.43 18.99 -8.82
N LEU A 210 21.17 19.06 -8.41
CA LEU A 210 20.12 18.21 -8.98
C LEU A 210 19.91 18.43 -10.48
N ARG A 211 20.16 19.63 -11.01
CA ARG A 211 20.09 19.95 -12.46
C ARG A 211 20.98 19.08 -13.35
N GLU A 212 22.07 18.54 -12.80
CA GLU A 212 23.02 17.67 -13.52
C GLU A 212 22.54 16.22 -13.59
N VAL A 213 21.64 15.82 -12.68
CA VAL A 213 21.23 14.42 -12.49
C VAL A 213 19.73 14.18 -12.69
N MET A 214 18.95 15.26 -12.83
CA MET A 214 17.50 15.17 -12.99
C MET A 214 17.09 14.56 -14.32
N ILE A 215 15.98 13.84 -14.30
CA ILE A 215 15.23 13.47 -15.49
C ILE A 215 14.60 14.74 -16.05
N ARG A 216 14.90 15.03 -17.32
CA ARG A 216 14.29 16.12 -18.10
C ARG A 216 13.12 15.57 -18.92
N GLY A 217 12.16 16.43 -19.25
CA GLY A 217 10.97 16.01 -20.00
C GLY A 217 10.11 15.04 -19.18
N VAL A 218 9.76 15.45 -17.96
CA VAL A 218 8.95 14.63 -17.05
C VAL A 218 7.57 14.42 -17.68
N ILE A 219 7.11 13.17 -17.71
CA ILE A 219 5.76 12.86 -18.17
C ILE A 219 4.76 13.36 -17.14
N THR A 220 3.85 14.23 -17.58
CA THR A 220 2.86 14.89 -16.73
C THR A 220 1.44 14.62 -17.19
N ILE A 221 0.49 14.80 -16.27
CA ILE A 221 -0.94 14.74 -16.58
C ILE A 221 -1.71 15.85 -15.84
N LEU A 222 -2.86 16.26 -16.37
CA LEU A 222 -3.74 17.22 -15.73
C LEU A 222 -4.56 16.57 -14.59
N PRO A 223 -4.97 17.34 -13.55
CA PRO A 223 -5.71 16.81 -12.41
C PRO A 223 -7.09 16.27 -12.77
N ASP A 224 -7.74 16.81 -13.79
CA ASP A 224 -9.07 16.44 -14.25
C ASP A 224 -9.08 15.29 -15.26
N ALA A 225 -7.89 14.87 -15.73
CA ALA A 225 -7.74 13.66 -16.54
C ALA A 225 -8.24 12.43 -15.79
N THR A 226 -8.66 11.44 -16.56
CA THR A 226 -9.21 10.19 -16.04
C THR A 226 -8.11 9.23 -15.57
N VAL A 227 -8.44 8.35 -14.64
CA VAL A 227 -7.54 7.25 -14.24
C VAL A 227 -7.19 6.37 -15.43
N GLN A 228 -8.12 6.18 -16.38
CA GLN A 228 -7.87 5.43 -17.60
C GLN A 228 -6.76 6.05 -18.44
N GLU A 229 -6.80 7.37 -18.67
CA GLU A 229 -5.74 8.09 -19.37
C GLU A 229 -4.41 8.03 -18.61
N ALA A 230 -4.45 8.13 -17.27
CA ALA A 230 -3.25 8.00 -16.45
C ALA A 230 -2.59 6.62 -16.58
N VAL A 231 -3.38 5.54 -16.51
CA VAL A 231 -2.87 4.16 -16.67
C VAL A 231 -2.35 3.93 -18.08
N ALA A 232 -3.05 4.39 -19.12
CA ALA A 232 -2.56 4.32 -20.49
C ALA A 232 -1.23 5.06 -20.66
N THR A 233 -1.11 6.28 -20.11
CA THR A 233 0.13 7.05 -20.13
C THR A 233 1.27 6.32 -19.41
N MET A 234 1.00 5.68 -18.27
CA MET A 234 1.98 4.87 -17.53
C MET A 234 2.47 3.68 -18.36
N ILE A 235 1.56 2.98 -19.06
CA ILE A 235 1.90 1.83 -19.91
C ILE A 235 2.71 2.26 -21.13
N ASP A 236 2.24 3.28 -21.86
CA ASP A 236 2.86 3.74 -23.10
C ASP A 236 4.29 4.27 -22.89
N ASN A 237 4.56 4.83 -21.71
CA ASN A 237 5.87 5.37 -21.35
C ASN A 237 6.70 4.42 -20.47
N ASN A 238 6.16 3.24 -20.10
CA ASN A 238 6.75 2.29 -19.16
C ASN A 238 7.22 2.96 -17.85
N ILE A 239 6.32 3.72 -17.21
CA ILE A 239 6.58 4.45 -15.95
C ILE A 239 5.58 4.05 -14.87
N ASP A 240 6.01 4.12 -13.61
CA ASP A 240 5.22 3.70 -12.44
C ASP A 240 4.53 4.86 -11.70
N GLY A 241 4.65 6.08 -12.23
CA GLY A 241 3.93 7.23 -11.72
C GLY A 241 4.12 8.50 -12.55
N LEU A 242 3.24 9.46 -12.29
CA LEU A 242 3.04 10.69 -13.03
C LEU A 242 3.15 11.89 -12.08
N ILE A 243 3.66 13.00 -12.62
CA ILE A 243 3.59 14.29 -11.94
C ILE A 243 2.36 15.02 -12.46
N ILE A 244 1.50 15.45 -11.53
CA ILE A 244 0.28 16.18 -11.87
C ILE A 244 0.60 17.66 -11.87
N VAL A 245 0.29 18.33 -12.97
CA VAL A 245 0.50 19.77 -13.12
C VAL A 245 -0.81 20.46 -13.52
N ASP A 246 -0.95 21.75 -13.19
CA ASP A 246 -2.02 22.56 -13.77
C ASP A 246 -1.66 23.06 -15.19
N GLU A 247 -2.58 23.80 -15.81
CA GLU A 247 -2.38 24.42 -17.13
C GLU A 247 -1.17 25.37 -17.19
N ASN A 248 -0.65 25.82 -16.04
CA ASN A 248 0.54 26.68 -15.94
C ASN A 248 1.80 25.89 -15.58
N GLU A 249 1.78 24.56 -15.73
CA GLU A 249 2.87 23.62 -15.41
C GLU A 249 3.26 23.60 -13.92
N ARG A 250 2.40 24.09 -13.03
CA ARG A 250 2.67 24.05 -11.58
C ARG A 250 2.30 22.70 -11.01
N VAL A 251 3.20 22.13 -10.21
CA VAL A 251 2.99 20.84 -9.57
C VAL A 251 1.80 20.90 -8.60
N LYS A 252 0.83 20.00 -8.78
CA LYS A 252 -0.37 19.82 -7.94
C LYS A 252 -0.40 18.51 -7.20
N GLY A 253 0.31 17.51 -7.70
CA GLY A 253 0.26 16.18 -7.13
C GLY A 253 1.28 15.23 -7.72
N ILE A 254 1.35 14.06 -7.10
CA ILE A 254 2.01 12.87 -7.63
C ILE A 254 1.01 11.74 -7.61
N LEU A 255 0.97 10.93 -8.66
CA LEU A 255 0.18 9.71 -8.73
C LEU A 255 1.10 8.55 -9.09
N THR A 256 1.11 7.50 -8.28
CA THR A 256 1.85 6.26 -8.52
C THR A 256 0.90 5.09 -8.71
N ILE A 257 1.41 3.98 -9.25
CA ILE A 257 0.68 2.70 -9.28
C ILE A 257 0.12 2.35 -7.90
N LYS A 258 0.88 2.56 -6.83
CA LYS A 258 0.47 2.25 -5.45
C LYS A 258 -0.74 3.05 -5.00
N ASP A 259 -0.85 4.31 -5.42
CA ASP A 259 -1.99 5.17 -5.09
C ASP A 259 -3.28 4.66 -5.76
N LEU A 260 -3.16 4.06 -6.95
CA LEU A 260 -4.28 3.42 -7.66
C LEU A 260 -4.59 2.02 -7.13
N LEU A 261 -3.59 1.23 -6.74
CA LEU A 261 -3.77 -0.10 -6.17
C LEU A 261 -4.40 -0.05 -4.77
N LEU A 262 -4.08 0.95 -3.96
CA LEU A 262 -4.56 1.05 -2.58
C LEU A 262 -6.10 1.01 -2.45
N PRO A 263 -6.88 1.83 -3.18
CA PRO A 263 -8.34 1.74 -3.13
C PRO A 263 -8.86 0.41 -3.68
N ILE A 264 -8.19 -0.20 -4.67
CA ILE A 264 -8.55 -1.51 -5.22
C ILE A 264 -8.32 -2.61 -4.17
N SER A 265 -7.21 -2.55 -3.43
CA SER A 265 -6.88 -3.54 -2.39
C SER A 265 -7.89 -3.57 -1.24
N ARG A 266 -8.58 -2.46 -1.00
CA ARG A 266 -9.67 -2.32 -0.03
C ARG A 266 -11.00 -2.86 -0.57
N MET A 267 -11.12 -3.12 -1.87
CA MET A 267 -12.34 -3.69 -2.45
C MET A 267 -12.56 -5.17 -2.06
N VAL A 268 -11.53 -5.86 -1.54
CA VAL A 268 -11.67 -7.18 -0.87
C VAL A 268 -12.67 -7.08 0.30
N GLU A 269 -12.82 -5.91 0.90
CA GLU A 269 -13.68 -5.65 2.07
C GLU A 269 -15.13 -5.39 1.68
N LYS A 270 -15.63 -6.07 0.64
CA LYS A 270 -17.00 -5.90 0.17
C LYS A 270 -18.12 -6.43 1.09
N GLU A 271 -17.80 -6.78 2.33
CA GLU A 271 -18.79 -7.00 3.39
C GLU A 271 -18.43 -6.30 4.73
N ALA A 272 -17.35 -5.53 4.81
CA ALA A 272 -17.04 -4.82 6.05
C ALA A 272 -17.56 -3.38 5.97
N ARG A 273 -18.84 -3.19 6.31
CA ARG A 273 -19.37 -1.85 6.61
C ARG A 273 -18.59 -1.19 7.76
N PHE A 274 -17.96 -1.99 8.62
CA PHE A 274 -17.22 -1.50 9.77
C PHE A 274 -15.77 -2.02 9.81
N TYR A 275 -14.81 -1.10 9.86
CA TYR A 275 -13.37 -1.40 9.95
C TYR A 275 -12.93 -1.52 11.40
N LEU A 276 -12.23 -2.59 11.78
CA LEU A 276 -11.66 -2.75 13.12
C LEU A 276 -10.16 -2.43 13.15
N GLN A 277 -9.77 -1.39 13.89
CA GLN A 277 -8.38 -1.07 14.17
C GLN A 277 -8.00 -1.52 15.58
N LEU A 278 -7.13 -2.53 15.67
CA LEU A 278 -6.56 -2.98 16.95
C LEU A 278 -5.30 -2.18 17.27
N GLY A 279 -5.20 -1.68 18.50
CA GLY A 279 -4.05 -0.93 19.00
C GLY A 279 -3.59 -1.37 20.39
N GLY A 280 -2.42 -0.89 20.79
CA GLY A 280 -1.80 -1.20 22.09
C GLY A 280 -1.22 -2.62 22.15
N ASP A 281 -1.42 -3.29 23.28
CA ASP A 281 -0.92 -4.64 23.57
C ASP A 281 -1.69 -5.75 22.83
N ALA A 282 -2.57 -5.42 21.89
CA ALA A 282 -3.31 -6.39 21.07
C ALA A 282 -2.38 -7.33 20.27
N ALA A 283 -1.15 -6.90 19.99
CA ALA A 283 -0.11 -7.72 19.37
C ALA A 283 0.34 -8.88 20.29
N LEU A 284 0.22 -8.74 21.60
CA LEU A 284 0.64 -9.73 22.61
C LEU A 284 -0.43 -10.78 22.93
N LEU A 285 -1.61 -10.68 22.33
CA LEU A 285 -2.70 -11.65 22.47
C LEU A 285 -2.39 -12.91 21.64
N SER A 286 -2.85 -14.07 22.12
CA SER A 286 -2.81 -15.29 21.32
C SER A 286 -3.74 -15.19 20.11
N ASP A 287 -3.41 -15.91 19.03
CA ASP A 287 -4.21 -15.91 17.80
C ASP A 287 -5.67 -16.30 18.08
N PHE A 288 -5.90 -17.34 18.88
CA PHE A 288 -7.24 -17.73 19.34
C PHE A 288 -8.00 -16.59 20.06
N THR A 289 -7.31 -15.84 20.93
CA THR A 289 -7.93 -14.72 21.66
C THR A 289 -8.29 -13.58 20.71
N ARG A 290 -7.41 -13.29 19.74
CA ARG A 290 -7.62 -12.25 18.73
C ARG A 290 -8.78 -12.61 17.82
N GLU A 291 -8.83 -13.83 17.31
CA GLU A 291 -9.92 -14.35 16.49
C GLU A 291 -11.26 -14.26 17.21
N ARG A 292 -11.31 -14.66 18.49
CA ARG A 292 -12.53 -14.57 19.29
C ARG A 292 -13.03 -13.14 19.47
N ILE A 293 -12.12 -12.20 19.74
CA ILE A 293 -12.45 -10.76 19.88
C ILE A 293 -13.02 -10.21 18.56
N ILE A 294 -12.40 -10.56 17.42
CA ILE A 294 -12.88 -10.14 16.10
C ILE A 294 -14.28 -10.69 15.83
N GLU A 295 -14.52 -11.96 16.13
CA GLU A 295 -15.82 -12.63 15.98
C GLU A 295 -16.92 -11.96 16.84
N ASP A 296 -16.59 -11.60 18.08
CA ASP A 296 -17.54 -10.96 18.99
C ASP A 296 -17.89 -9.53 18.57
N ILE A 297 -16.91 -8.77 18.07
CA ILE A 297 -17.15 -7.43 17.51
C ILE A 297 -17.98 -7.52 16.23
N LYS A 298 -17.70 -8.50 15.37
CA LYS A 298 -18.49 -8.73 14.15
C LYS A 298 -19.96 -9.00 14.51
N ARG A 299 -20.22 -9.93 15.44
CA ARG A 299 -21.59 -10.21 15.91
C ARG A 299 -22.30 -8.99 16.49
N PHE A 300 -21.57 -8.13 17.20
CA PHE A 300 -22.12 -6.88 17.71
C PHE A 300 -22.52 -5.92 16.59
N VAL A 301 -21.65 -5.71 15.60
CA VAL A 301 -21.95 -4.86 14.44
C VAL A 301 -23.17 -5.38 13.69
N ASP A 302 -23.19 -6.68 13.37
CA ASP A 302 -24.27 -7.34 12.64
C ASP A 302 -25.62 -7.22 13.39
N GLY A 303 -25.59 -7.27 14.73
CA GLY A 303 -26.79 -7.15 15.57
C GLY A 303 -27.36 -5.72 15.69
N TYR A 304 -26.56 -4.70 15.36
CA TYR A 304 -26.89 -3.28 15.58
C TYR A 304 -26.73 -2.42 14.33
N GLU A 305 -26.72 -3.03 13.13
CA GLU A 305 -26.52 -2.33 11.85
C GLU A 305 -27.46 -1.12 11.68
N ASP A 306 -28.76 -1.27 11.99
CA ASP A 306 -29.75 -0.21 11.82
C ASP A 306 -29.46 1.04 12.68
N LEU A 307 -28.85 0.84 13.85
CA LEU A 307 -28.51 1.91 14.80
C LEU A 307 -27.13 2.50 14.53
N LEU A 308 -26.20 1.70 14.02
CA LEU A 308 -24.85 2.12 13.70
C LEU A 308 -24.76 2.86 12.36
N GLY A 309 -25.57 2.47 11.36
CA GLY A 309 -25.63 3.08 10.04
C GLY A 309 -24.83 2.34 8.96
N ASN A 310 -24.53 3.01 7.85
CA ASN A 310 -24.07 2.33 6.62
C ASN A 310 -22.58 1.98 6.63
N GLU A 311 -21.77 2.77 7.33
CA GLU A 311 -20.33 2.55 7.43
C GLU A 311 -19.72 3.12 8.73
N GLY A 312 -18.57 2.57 9.16
CA GLY A 312 -17.86 3.09 10.33
C GLY A 312 -16.50 2.47 10.62
N ILE A 313 -15.82 3.01 11.64
CA ILE A 313 -14.52 2.53 12.12
C ILE A 313 -14.61 2.28 13.63
N ILE A 314 -14.23 1.09 14.05
CA ILE A 314 -14.09 0.67 15.45
C ILE A 314 -12.61 0.68 15.80
N TYR A 315 -12.23 1.61 16.67
CA TYR A 315 -10.91 1.64 17.28
C TYR A 315 -10.98 0.87 18.59
N LEU A 316 -10.17 -0.18 18.73
CA LEU A 316 -10.05 -0.96 19.95
C LEU A 316 -8.60 -0.94 20.43
N HIS A 317 -8.36 -0.22 21.52
CA HIS A 317 -7.06 -0.17 22.19
C HIS A 317 -7.06 -1.11 23.39
N ILE A 318 -6.19 -2.12 23.37
CA ILE A 318 -6.03 -3.08 24.46
C ILE A 318 -4.76 -2.75 25.22
N ARG A 319 -4.85 -2.72 26.55
CA ARG A 319 -3.70 -2.58 27.45
C ARG A 319 -3.68 -3.75 28.42
N ARG A 320 -2.54 -4.41 28.57
CA ARG A 320 -2.31 -5.47 29.56
C ARG A 320 -1.56 -4.88 30.75
N PHE A 321 -2.04 -5.18 31.95
CA PHE A 321 -1.35 -4.82 33.18
C PHE A 321 -0.56 -6.01 33.72
N SER A 322 0.43 -5.75 34.58
CA SER A 322 1.28 -6.77 35.20
C SER A 322 0.54 -7.64 36.22
N GLU A 323 -0.54 -7.10 36.77
CA GLU A 323 -1.38 -7.65 37.81
C GLU A 323 -2.04 -8.94 37.32
N LYS A 324 -2.10 -9.94 38.21
CA LYS A 324 -2.73 -11.23 37.94
C LYS A 324 -3.67 -11.62 39.06
N PHE A 325 -4.80 -12.21 38.67
CA PHE A 325 -5.69 -12.90 39.59
C PHE A 325 -5.96 -14.31 39.04
N ARG A 326 -5.68 -15.33 39.86
CA ARG A 326 -5.82 -16.75 39.49
C ARG A 326 -5.18 -17.12 38.13
N GLY A 327 -4.02 -16.53 37.85
CA GLY A 327 -3.26 -16.79 36.62
C GLY A 327 -3.70 -15.99 35.39
N VAL A 328 -4.76 -15.18 35.49
CA VAL A 328 -5.26 -14.33 34.40
C VAL A 328 -4.78 -12.89 34.60
N TYR A 329 -4.26 -12.26 33.55
CA TYR A 329 -3.84 -10.86 33.58
C TYR A 329 -5.04 -9.90 33.59
N LEU A 330 -4.87 -8.74 34.22
CA LEU A 330 -5.81 -7.62 34.09
C LEU A 330 -5.64 -6.95 32.72
N TYR A 331 -6.76 -6.66 32.05
CA TYR A 331 -6.79 -5.95 30.78
C TYR A 331 -7.75 -4.76 30.83
N GLN A 332 -7.39 -3.70 30.13
CA GLN A 332 -8.29 -2.60 29.79
C GLN A 332 -8.49 -2.56 28.28
N ALA A 333 -9.74 -2.56 27.85
CA ALA A 333 -10.17 -2.41 26.47
C ALA A 333 -10.89 -1.08 26.32
N ARG A 334 -10.27 -0.12 25.62
CA ARG A 334 -10.91 1.15 25.27
C ARG A 334 -11.39 1.07 23.83
N MET A 335 -12.70 1.23 23.64
CA MET A 335 -13.35 1.13 22.34
C MET A 335 -13.93 2.48 21.94
N ARG A 336 -13.70 2.89 20.69
CA ARG A 336 -14.33 4.04 20.06
C ARG A 336 -14.93 3.61 18.74
N VAL A 337 -16.24 3.74 18.60
CA VAL A 337 -16.99 3.42 17.39
C VAL A 337 -17.36 4.75 16.73
N VAL A 338 -16.86 4.98 15.51
CA VAL A 338 -17.14 6.17 14.70
C VAL A 338 -17.97 5.74 13.52
N THR A 339 -19.18 6.27 13.40
CA THR A 339 -20.13 5.93 12.33
C THR A 339 -20.74 7.18 11.72
N ASP A 340 -21.43 7.04 10.60
CA ASP A 340 -22.26 8.08 9.99
C ASP A 340 -23.42 8.53 10.91
N LYS A 341 -23.86 7.67 11.83
CA LYS A 341 -24.86 7.98 12.87
C LYS A 341 -24.27 8.51 14.18
N GLY A 342 -22.95 8.62 14.32
CA GLY A 342 -22.31 9.31 15.44
C GLY A 342 -21.10 8.58 16.04
N ILE A 343 -20.64 9.08 17.19
CA ILE A 343 -19.45 8.56 17.87
C ILE A 343 -19.85 8.01 19.23
N PHE A 344 -19.42 6.78 19.52
CA PHE A 344 -19.66 6.08 20.77
C PHE A 344 -18.32 5.67 21.39
N ILE A 345 -18.17 5.85 22.70
CA ILE A 345 -16.91 5.57 23.40
C ILE A 345 -17.21 4.75 24.65
N ALA A 346 -16.43 3.70 24.88
CA ALA A 346 -16.53 2.84 26.04
C ALA A 346 -15.16 2.38 26.52
N THR A 347 -15.08 2.01 27.79
CA THR A 347 -13.91 1.36 28.37
C THR A 347 -14.39 0.22 29.26
N GLY A 348 -13.83 -0.97 29.05
CA GLY A 348 -14.00 -2.12 29.93
C GLY A 348 -12.66 -2.48 30.58
N GLU A 349 -12.67 -2.84 31.86
CA GLU A 349 -11.47 -3.20 32.61
C GLU A 349 -11.76 -4.36 33.55
N THR A 350 -11.11 -5.50 33.29
CA THR A 350 -11.39 -6.75 34.02
C THR A 350 -10.30 -7.79 33.76
N TRP A 351 -10.37 -8.91 34.48
CA TRP A 351 -9.44 -10.03 34.33
C TRP A 351 -9.74 -10.78 33.02
N GLY A 352 -8.80 -10.71 32.07
CA GLY A 352 -8.91 -11.33 30.75
C GLY A 352 -9.34 -10.37 29.63
N ALA A 353 -8.65 -10.48 28.49
CA ALA A 353 -8.83 -9.56 27.35
C ALA A 353 -10.23 -9.63 26.73
N ILE A 354 -10.76 -10.85 26.54
CA ILE A 354 -12.10 -11.07 25.95
C ILE A 354 -13.17 -10.40 26.81
N GLN A 355 -13.11 -10.62 28.12
CA GLN A 355 -14.09 -10.07 29.05
C GLN A 355 -14.02 -8.53 29.10
N ALA A 356 -12.82 -7.95 29.03
CA ALA A 356 -12.65 -6.50 28.96
C ALA A 356 -13.30 -5.90 27.69
N VAL A 357 -13.17 -6.58 26.54
CA VAL A 357 -13.83 -6.18 25.29
C VAL A 357 -15.36 -6.29 25.41
N HIS A 358 -15.88 -7.37 26.01
CA HIS A 358 -17.32 -7.52 26.24
C HIS A 358 -17.90 -6.43 27.13
N ASP A 359 -17.17 -5.99 28.16
CA ASP A 359 -17.60 -4.90 29.02
C ASP A 359 -17.68 -3.57 28.26
N ALA A 360 -16.72 -3.32 27.35
CA ALA A 360 -16.75 -2.16 26.48
C ALA A 360 -17.93 -2.23 25.49
N LEU A 361 -18.15 -3.37 24.83
CA LEU A 361 -19.27 -3.58 23.89
C LEU A 361 -20.63 -3.35 24.55
N ARG A 362 -20.87 -3.93 25.74
CA ARG A 362 -22.12 -3.72 26.50
C ARG A 362 -22.37 -2.25 26.85
N THR A 363 -21.31 -1.47 27.01
CA THR A 363 -21.44 -0.04 27.29
C THR A 363 -21.82 0.73 26.02
N ILE A 364 -21.24 0.40 24.87
CA ILE A 364 -21.63 0.98 23.56
C ILE A 364 -23.08 0.61 23.24
N GLU A 365 -23.46 -0.65 23.45
CA GLU A 365 -24.83 -1.15 23.26
C GLU A 365 -25.87 -0.29 24.00
N ARG A 366 -25.62 -0.01 25.29
CA ARG A 366 -26.51 0.87 26.08
C ARG A 366 -26.60 2.29 25.52
N GLN A 367 -25.49 2.85 25.04
CA GLN A 367 -25.48 4.19 24.44
C GLN A 367 -26.29 4.22 23.13
N LEU A 368 -26.18 3.17 22.30
CA LEU A 368 -26.95 3.04 21.06
C LEU A 368 -28.45 2.97 21.33
N LEU A 369 -28.87 2.12 22.27
CA LEU A 369 -30.28 1.98 22.64
C LEU A 369 -30.86 3.26 23.22
N GLN A 370 -30.12 3.93 24.13
CA GLN A 370 -30.56 5.19 24.73
C GLN A 370 -30.72 6.28 23.68
N LYS A 371 -29.81 6.36 22.70
CA LYS A 371 -29.91 7.31 21.60
C LYS A 371 -31.14 7.03 20.71
N ALA A 372 -31.42 5.77 20.42
CA ALA A 372 -32.57 5.37 19.63
C ALA A 372 -33.92 5.70 20.33
N GLU A 373 -33.99 5.60 21.65
CA GLU A 373 -35.17 6.02 22.43
C GLU A 373 -35.39 7.54 22.37
N LEU A 374 -34.32 8.33 22.57
CA LEU A 374 -34.38 9.79 22.52
C LEU A 374 -34.81 10.33 21.14
N GLU A 375 -34.36 9.70 20.06
CA GLU A 375 -34.77 10.07 18.70
C GLU A 375 -36.26 9.80 18.45
N LYS A 376 -36.81 8.71 19.00
CA LYS A 376 -38.25 8.40 18.92
C LYS A 376 -39.09 9.41 19.69
N ASP A 377 -38.67 9.78 20.90
CA ASP A 377 -39.39 10.77 21.73
C ASP A 377 -39.36 12.16 21.10
N THR A 378 -38.23 12.56 20.52
CA THR A 378 -38.11 13.85 19.81
C THR A 378 -39.00 13.89 18.58
N HIS A 379 -39.10 12.79 17.82
CA HIS A 379 -39.98 12.68 16.67
C HIS A 379 -41.47 12.72 17.07
N TYR A 380 -41.82 12.11 18.22
CA TYR A 380 -43.16 12.21 18.81
C TYR A 380 -43.49 13.64 19.26
N TYR A 381 -42.55 14.33 19.91
CA TYR A 381 -42.73 15.70 20.39
C TYR A 381 -42.90 16.69 19.23
N LYS A 382 -42.10 16.55 18.16
CA LYS A 382 -42.22 17.37 16.94
C LYS A 382 -43.58 17.18 16.26
N ARG A 383 -44.02 15.94 16.08
CA ARG A 383 -45.36 15.63 15.54
C ARG A 383 -46.50 16.13 16.44
N PHE A 384 -46.28 16.19 17.76
CA PHE A 384 -47.25 16.72 18.71
C PHE A 384 -47.36 18.24 18.61
N LEU A 385 -46.23 18.96 18.50
CA LEU A 385 -46.19 20.41 18.30
C LEU A 385 -46.79 20.83 16.95
N GLU A 386 -46.47 20.12 15.86
CA GLU A 386 -47.08 20.32 14.54
C GLU A 386 -48.61 20.16 14.58
N LYS A 387 -49.13 19.21 15.38
CA LYS A 387 -50.58 19.04 15.59
C LYS A 387 -51.22 20.14 16.45
N MET A 388 -50.44 20.83 17.27
CA MET A 388 -50.93 21.95 18.10
C MET A 388 -50.74 23.32 17.43
N GLY A 389 -50.13 23.37 16.23
CA GLY A 389 -50.00 24.60 15.43
C GLY A 389 -49.05 25.64 16.02
N LEU A 390 -48.07 25.20 16.80
CA LEU A 390 -47.03 26.05 17.40
C LEU A 390 -45.69 25.64 16.79
N ASP A 391 -45.24 26.41 15.80
CA ASP A 391 -43.87 26.34 15.24
C ASP A 391 -43.00 27.48 15.79
#